data_AF-A0A923SNP0-F1
#
_entry.id   AF-A0A923SNP0-F1
#
_cell.length_a   1.000
_cell.length_b   1.000
_cell.length_c   1.000
_cell.angle_alpha   90.00
_cell.angle_beta   90.00
_cell.angle_gamma   90.00
#
_symmetry.space_group_name_H-M   'P 1'
#
loop_
_entity.id
_entity.type
_entity.pdbx_description
1 polymer ?
#
loop_
_entity_poly.entity_id
_entity_poly.type
_entity_poly.pdbx_seq_one_letter_code
_entity_poly.pdbx_strand_id
1 'polypeptide(L)' 'MYVCPGCEGEVQVKHGTINTPHFSHVTLRDCQSLAEGESSDHLLGKLQLADFFESIGGTVELEVLEEATN' A
#
# COMPACT_ATOMS: atom_id res chain seq x y z
N MET A 1 5.73 -22.92 -4.05
CA MET A 1 5.03 -21.83 -4.73
C MET A 1 4.21 -21.10 -3.67
N TYR A 2 4.49 -19.82 -3.44
CA TYR A 2 3.65 -18.99 -2.58
C TYR A 2 2.73 -18.15 -3.47
N VAL A 3 1.48 -17.99 -3.04
CA VAL A 3 0.46 -17.24 -3.78
C VAL A 3 -0.13 -16.16 -2.89
N CYS A 4 -0.51 -15.05 -3.50
CA CYS A 4 -1.28 -14.01 -2.82
C CYS A 4 -2.70 -14.54 -2.54
N PRO A 5 -3.23 -14.44 -1.31
CA PRO A 5 -4.59 -14.85 -1.02
C PRO A 5 -5.66 -13.98 -1.69
N GLY A 6 -5.32 -12.74 -2.10
CA GLY A 6 -6.28 -11.83 -2.72
C GLY A 6 -6.38 -11.92 -4.24
N CYS A 7 -5.30 -12.27 -4.95
CA CYS A 7 -5.31 -12.33 -6.42
C CYS A 7 -4.78 -13.65 -7.01
N GLU A 8 -4.42 -14.62 -6.15
CA GLU A 8 -3.82 -15.91 -6.51
C GLU A 8 -2.50 -15.82 -7.32
N GLY A 9 -1.96 -14.60 -7.48
CA GLY A 9 -0.71 -14.34 -8.18
C GLY A 9 0.51 -14.86 -7.41
N GLU A 10 1.59 -15.15 -8.15
CA GLU A 10 2.85 -15.60 -7.56
C GLU A 10 3.49 -14.51 -6.70
N VAL A 11 3.88 -14.89 -5.48
CA VAL A 11 4.66 -14.05 -4.57
C VAL A 11 5.99 -14.71 -4.21
N GLN A 12 6.98 -13.88 -3.95
CA GLN A 12 8.30 -14.27 -3.47
C GLN A 12 8.58 -13.67 -2.09
N VAL A 13 9.36 -14.36 -1.27
CA VAL A 13 9.84 -13.82 0.00
C VAL A 13 11.04 -12.92 -0.26
N LYS A 14 10.94 -11.65 0.13
CA LYS A 14 12.07 -10.73 0.18
C LYS A 14 12.63 -10.71 1.58
N HIS A 15 13.83 -11.24 1.75
CA HIS A 15 14.55 -11.27 3.02
C HIS A 15 15.93 -10.62 2.84
N GLY A 16 15.93 -9.28 2.90
CA GLY A 16 17.16 -8.49 2.93
C GLY A 16 17.62 -8.23 4.37
N THR A 17 18.72 -7.52 4.52
CA THR A 17 19.26 -7.13 5.84
C THR A 17 18.67 -5.83 6.39
N ILE A 18 17.95 -5.06 5.56
CA ILE A 18 17.39 -3.74 5.90
C ILE A 18 15.91 -3.85 6.27
N ASN A 19 15.12 -4.52 5.42
CA ASN A 19 13.68 -4.63 5.60
C ASN A 19 13.32 -5.96 6.25
N THR A 20 12.32 -5.94 7.13
CA THR A 20 11.72 -7.15 7.69
C THR A 20 11.27 -8.09 6.57
N PRO A 21 11.46 -9.42 6.70
CA PRO A 21 11.02 -10.38 5.71
C PRO A 21 9.53 -10.24 5.39
N HIS A 22 9.19 -10.12 4.11
CA HIS A 22 7.82 -9.96 3.64
C HIS A 22 7.62 -10.68 2.30
N PHE A 23 6.35 -10.99 1.98
CA PHE A 23 5.97 -11.49 0.66
C PHE A 23 5.74 -10.31 -0.29
N SER A 24 6.25 -10.40 -1.51
CA SER A 24 6.02 -9.42 -2.58
C SER A 24 5.65 -10.12 -3.87
N HIS A 25 4.73 -9.56 -4.66
CA HIS A 25 4.40 -10.10 -5.97
C HIS A 25 5.63 -10.14 -6.89
N VAL A 26 5.79 -11.25 -7.63
CA VAL A 26 6.88 -11.41 -8.61
C VAL A 26 6.62 -10.54 -9.84
N THR A 27 5.35 -10.38 -10.20
CA THR A 27 4.89 -9.47 -11.25
C THR A 27 4.02 -8.39 -10.64
N LEU A 28 4.14 -7.14 -11.12
CA LEU A 28 3.21 -6.07 -10.79
C LEU A 28 1.86 -6.38 -11.46
N ARG A 29 1.11 -7.34 -10.92
CA ARG A 29 -0.31 -7.53 -11.24
C ARG A 29 -1.11 -6.52 -10.43
N ASP A 30 -2.21 -6.04 -11.02
CA ASP A 30 -3.22 -5.27 -10.31
C ASP A 30 -3.87 -6.16 -9.25
N CYS A 31 -3.25 -6.18 -8.07
CA CYS A 31 -3.71 -6.91 -6.91
C CYS A 31 -4.45 -5.94 -6.00
N GLN A 32 -5.79 -5.96 -6.09
CA GLN A 32 -6.67 -5.09 -5.30
C GLN A 32 -6.54 -5.34 -3.79
N SER A 33 -6.06 -6.51 -3.37
CA SER A 33 -5.81 -6.79 -1.94
C SER A 33 -4.58 -6.09 -1.37
N LEU A 34 -3.83 -5.30 -2.16
CA LEU A 34 -2.70 -4.53 -1.65
C LEU A 34 -3.16 -3.38 -0.74
N ALA A 35 -4.39 -2.88 -0.94
CA ALA A 35 -4.97 -1.80 -0.16
C ALA A 35 -5.27 -2.19 1.31
N GLU A 36 -5.31 -3.49 1.64
CA GLU A 36 -5.60 -3.94 3.01
C GLU A 36 -4.41 -3.80 3.99
N GLY A 37 -3.24 -3.36 3.53
CA GLY A 37 -1.99 -3.36 4.31
C GLY A 37 -1.71 -2.12 5.15
N GLU A 38 -2.52 -1.06 5.04
CA GLU A 38 -2.24 0.21 5.70
C GLU A 38 -2.90 0.29 7.08
N SER A 39 -2.10 0.56 8.12
CA SER A 39 -2.64 0.79 9.46
C SER A 39 -3.38 2.12 9.53
N SER A 40 -4.26 2.28 10.54
CA SER A 40 -4.92 3.56 10.83
C SER A 40 -3.92 4.72 10.96
N ASP A 41 -2.76 4.45 11.57
CA ASP A 41 -1.71 5.45 11.75
C ASP A 41 -1.05 5.83 10.42
N HIS A 42 -0.91 4.87 9.51
CA HIS A 42 -0.41 5.12 8.16
C HIS A 42 -1.38 6.04 7.38
N LEU A 43 -2.68 5.72 7.44
CA LEU A 43 -3.73 6.51 6.80
C LEU A 43 -3.79 7.94 7.37
N LEU A 44 -3.75 8.07 8.71
CA LEU A 44 -3.70 9.37 9.38
C LEU A 44 -2.46 10.17 8.96
N GLY A 45 -1.30 9.52 8.86
CA GLY A 45 -0.07 10.15 8.40
C GLY A 45 -0.19 10.71 6.98
N LYS A 46 -0.84 9.99 6.06
CA LYS A 46 -1.11 10.50 4.70
C LYS A 46 -2.00 11.74 4.71
N LEU A 47 -3.07 11.73 5.49
CA LEU A 47 -3.97 12.88 5.63
C LEU A 47 -3.24 14.11 6.19
N GLN A 48 -2.43 13.93 7.24
CA GLN A 48 -1.64 15.01 7.83
C GLN A 48 -0.65 15.62 6.82
N LEU A 49 -0.02 14.78 5.98
CA LEU A 49 0.86 15.26 4.93
C LEU A 49 0.09 16.02 3.85
N ALA A 50 -1.10 15.54 3.46
CA ALA A 50 -1.94 16.24 2.50
C ALA A 50 -2.32 17.64 3.01
N ASP A 51 -2.86 17.73 4.23
CA ASP A 51 -3.21 18.99 4.88
C ASP A 51 -2.01 19.96 4.92
N PHE A 52 -0.84 19.44 5.28
CA PHE A 52 0.39 20.23 5.34
C PHE A 52 0.77 20.81 3.97
N PHE A 53 0.81 19.97 2.93
CA PHE A 53 1.23 20.41 1.60
C PHE A 53 0.22 21.35 0.95
N GLU A 54 -1.08 21.16 1.17
CA GLU A 54 -2.12 22.10 0.76
C GLU A 54 -1.96 23.45 1.47
N SER A 55 -1.64 23.44 2.76
CA SER A 55 -1.48 24.68 3.55
C SER A 55 -0.32 25.57 3.07
N ILE A 56 0.69 24.99 2.42
CA ILE A 56 1.81 25.74 1.83
C ILE A 56 1.60 26.06 0.33
N GLY A 57 0.40 25.80 -0.19
CA GLY A 57 0.00 26.10 -1.57
C GLY A 57 0.41 25.04 -2.60
N GLY A 58 0.75 23.83 -2.15
CA GLY A 58 0.98 22.69 -3.02
C GLY A 58 -0.32 22.08 -3.54
N THR A 59 -0.31 21.61 -4.79
CA THR A 59 -1.36 20.73 -5.29
C THR A 59 -1.06 19.31 -4.82
N VAL A 60 -1.99 18.71 -4.07
CA VAL A 60 -1.86 17.36 -3.53
C VAL A 60 -2.86 16.43 -4.20
N GLU A 61 -2.41 15.25 -4.59
CA GLU A 61 -3.27 14.13 -4.98
C GLU A 61 -2.93 12.95 -4.07
N LEU A 62 -3.95 12.45 -3.36
CA LEU A 62 -3.82 11.21 -2.60
C LEU A 62 -4.06 10.03 -3.55
N GLU A 63 -3.25 8.98 -3.43
CA GLU A 63 -3.54 7.73 -4.11
C GLU A 63 -4.87 7.16 -3.64
N VAL A 64 -5.64 6.61 -4.58
CA VAL A 64 -6.97 6.07 -4.28
C VAL A 64 -6.81 4.91 -3.31
N LEU A 65 -7.25 5.11 -2.07
CA LEU A 65 -7.62 4.02 -1.20
C LEU A 65 -8.92 3.47 -1.79
N GLU A 66 -8.93 2.22 -2.26
CA GLU A 66 -10.20 1.56 -2.54
C GLU A 66 -10.92 1.41 -1.18
N GLU A 67 -11.68 2.44 -0.81
CA GLU A 67 -12.63 2.36 0.28
C GLU A 67 -13.57 1.21 -0.07
N ALA A 68 -13.59 0.20 0.80
CA ALA A 68 -14.58 -0.86 0.79
C ALA A 68 -15.96 -0.23 0.60
N THR A 69 -16.48 -0.36 -0.62
CA THR A 69 -17.82 0.10 -0.95
C THR A 69 -18.78 -0.78 -0.16
N ASN A 70 -19.53 -0.11 0.71
CA ASN A 70 -20.59 -0.65 1.54
C ASN A 70 -21.65 -1.43 0.72
#